data_AF-A0A2D7W631-F1
#
_entry.id   AF-A0A2D7W631-F1
#
_cell.length_a   1.000
_cell.length_b   1.000
_cell.length_c   1.000
_cell.angle_alpha   90.00
_cell.angle_beta   90.00
_cell.angle_gamma   90.00
#
_symmetry.space_group_name_H-M   'P 1'
#
loop_
_entity.id
_entity.type
_entity.pdbx_description
1 polymer ?
#
loop_
_entity_poly.entity_id
_entity_poly.type
_entity_poly.pdbx_seq_one_letter_code
_entity_poly.pdbx_strand_id
1 'polypeptide(L)'
;MDKKIPTLADTVWTRLDRKAGAIIELTARQLRHRISTWVVLSMGVALMALLLLFYVDSIRQSFEPIDNDGDSVDEDNDGYPLGQELKYGTSDFDASSYPGSGFYIPEDEIDWNDDTRSFYGNKTWNGAAFFEYEWIDYSYSGDWWDEIVDWESEISTCPDGQVFIDWQPRYAEACIVADDEYFIYGKWKGKGQATVPEDWELRWGYYSQSFDVVPDPPEMYIDEDDIDCFDTDGNRVDCPSGTKLGGSHGFDNDGDCLRDGYQFSENYDFIYDYNYYQFQDDRNGNGVRCDVYWYVDADGNEVMGISADDNVDEDPDDERYVGELSHRTFIIGVGKMAFIILLGLFIPLFLSLGLVRDETENGTLHFLLSKPIHRGEFILYRLLGYLAIVASYVIVLALVVGLITATLGPGDQFFRFSDLPVWLGIGISTTFVLAAYGALFNTMGLISPKYGVYFCIIFGIWEFMMGTFSIINPNWTVSSISITHWALQMIDAIVLMAWPDTLQWAEIGEAF
;
A
#
# COMPACT_ATOMS: atom_id res chain seq x y z
N MET A 1 26.25 -38.37 69.62
CA MET A 1 25.73 -37.38 68.65
C MET A 1 26.92 -36.69 68.04
N ASP A 2 27.29 -37.15 66.84
CA ASP A 2 28.28 -36.54 65.96
C ASP A 2 27.80 -35.17 65.46
N LYS A 3 28.73 -34.22 65.37
CA LYS A 3 28.60 -33.09 64.44
C LYS A 3 29.96 -32.77 63.84
N LYS A 4 30.37 -33.60 62.86
CA LYS A 4 31.34 -33.17 61.84
C LYS A 4 30.69 -32.05 61.03
N ILE A 5 31.27 -30.86 61.12
CA ILE A 5 30.97 -29.75 60.20
C ILE A 5 31.46 -30.18 58.81
N PRO A 6 30.59 -30.29 57.79
CA PRO A 6 31.06 -30.59 56.45
C PRO A 6 31.66 -29.32 55.83
N THR A 7 32.92 -29.41 55.44
CA THR A 7 33.62 -28.40 54.63
C THR A 7 32.93 -28.28 53.27
N LEU A 8 32.22 -27.17 53.05
CA LEU A 8 31.43 -26.87 51.85
C LEU A 8 32.27 -26.35 50.66
N ALA A 9 33.56 -26.69 50.57
CA ALA A 9 34.50 -26.01 49.67
C ALA A 9 35.43 -26.95 48.87
N ASP A 10 34.94 -28.11 48.42
CA ASP A 10 35.73 -28.98 47.51
C ASP A 10 34.85 -29.82 46.56
N THR A 11 33.83 -29.21 45.95
CA THR A 11 33.13 -29.83 44.81
C THR A 11 33.80 -29.44 43.50
N VAL A 12 33.90 -30.38 42.56
CA VAL A 12 34.50 -30.21 41.21
C VAL A 12 34.02 -28.92 40.53
N TRP A 13 32.75 -28.56 40.72
CA TRP A 13 32.11 -27.34 40.22
C TRP A 13 32.78 -26.04 40.71
N THR A 14 33.15 -25.94 41.99
CA THR A 14 33.81 -24.73 42.54
C THR A 14 35.26 -24.53 42.04
N ARG A 15 35.93 -25.61 41.63
CA ARG A 15 37.27 -25.54 41.02
C ARG A 15 37.23 -25.35 39.50
N LEU A 16 36.16 -25.81 38.85
CA LEU A 16 35.91 -25.61 37.42
C LEU A 16 35.53 -24.14 37.16
N ASP A 17 34.71 -23.56 38.03
CA ASP A 17 34.25 -22.16 37.97
C ASP A 17 35.41 -21.15 38.04
N ARG A 18 36.35 -21.32 38.98
CA ARG A 18 37.50 -20.41 39.11
C ARG A 18 38.48 -20.50 37.93
N LYS A 19 38.63 -21.68 37.31
CA LYS A 19 39.50 -21.88 36.14
C LYS A 19 38.87 -21.35 34.85
N ALA A 20 37.59 -21.67 34.64
CA ALA A 20 36.82 -21.17 33.52
C ALA A 20 36.75 -19.64 33.54
N GLY A 21 36.41 -19.06 34.70
CA GLY A 21 36.38 -17.61 34.89
C GLY A 21 37.73 -16.94 34.61
N ALA A 22 38.85 -17.53 35.04
CA ALA A 22 40.18 -16.98 34.77
C ALA A 22 40.55 -16.96 33.28
N ILE A 23 40.20 -18.02 32.53
CA ILE A 23 40.45 -18.09 31.08
C ILE A 23 39.52 -17.13 30.32
N ILE A 24 38.26 -17.04 30.74
CA ILE A 24 37.27 -16.08 30.20
C ILE A 24 37.76 -14.65 30.42
N GLU A 25 38.16 -14.30 31.64
CA GLU A 25 38.68 -12.96 31.97
C GLU A 25 39.97 -12.64 31.21
N LEU A 26 40.89 -13.60 31.11
CA LEU A 26 42.12 -13.43 30.33
C LEU A 26 41.81 -13.16 28.85
N THR A 27 40.92 -13.96 28.26
CA THR A 27 40.49 -13.80 26.86
C THR A 27 39.85 -12.43 26.66
N ALA A 28 38.97 -12.02 27.58
CA ALA A 28 38.32 -10.73 27.53
C ALA A 28 39.34 -9.57 27.61
N ARG A 29 40.33 -9.68 28.50
CA ARG A 29 41.40 -8.69 28.65
C ARG A 29 42.27 -8.62 27.39
N GLN A 30 42.58 -9.76 26.77
CA GLN A 30 43.33 -9.81 25.51
C GLN A 30 42.59 -9.12 24.37
N LEU A 31 41.30 -9.40 24.21
CA LEU A 31 40.47 -8.74 23.19
C LEU A 31 40.38 -7.24 23.44
N ARG A 32 40.24 -6.80 24.70
CA ARG A 32 40.17 -5.38 25.07
C ARG A 32 41.45 -4.60 24.72
N HIS A 33 42.61 -5.23 24.73
CA HIS A 33 43.88 -4.55 24.40
C HIS A 33 44.27 -4.62 22.92
N ARG A 34 43.62 -5.47 22.11
CA ARG A 34 43.86 -5.48 20.66
C ARG A 34 43.21 -4.27 19.99
N ILE A 35 44.03 -3.56 19.21
CA ILE A 35 43.56 -2.47 18.33
C ILE A 35 42.53 -3.00 17.33
N SER A 36 42.75 -4.20 16.77
CA SER A 36 41.84 -4.82 15.80
C SER A 36 40.41 -4.97 16.35
N THR A 37 40.25 -5.24 17.64
CA THR A 37 38.94 -5.30 18.30
C THR A 37 38.23 -3.97 18.20
N TRP A 38 38.86 -2.90 18.68
CA TRP A 38 38.25 -1.57 18.66
C TRP A 38 38.00 -1.04 17.25
N VAL A 39 38.90 -1.34 16.30
CA VAL A 39 38.70 -0.96 14.89
C VAL A 39 37.45 -1.61 14.33
N VAL A 40 37.30 -2.93 14.48
CA VAL A 40 36.13 -3.67 13.97
C VAL A 40 34.83 -3.20 14.63
N LEU A 41 34.83 -3.02 15.94
CA LEU A 41 33.65 -2.52 16.66
C LEU A 41 33.32 -1.08 16.25
N SER A 42 34.32 -0.20 16.12
CA SER A 42 34.09 1.20 15.69
C SER A 42 33.55 1.30 14.27
N MET A 43 34.03 0.45 13.35
CA MET A 43 33.52 0.38 11.99
C MET A 43 32.06 -0.09 11.98
N GLY A 44 31.70 -1.06 12.82
CA GLY A 44 30.32 -1.50 12.98
C GLY A 44 29.39 -0.38 13.44
N VAL A 45 29.81 0.41 14.44
CA VAL A 45 29.05 1.59 14.91
C VAL A 45 28.95 2.65 13.81
N ALA A 46 30.02 2.95 13.08
CA ALA A 46 30.02 3.94 12.01
C ALA A 46 29.08 3.54 10.85
N LEU A 47 29.10 2.27 10.44
CA LEU A 47 28.17 1.73 9.45
C LEU A 47 26.73 1.84 9.94
N MET A 48 26.47 1.52 11.20
CA MET A 48 25.12 1.59 11.78
C MET A 48 24.62 3.04 11.85
N ALA A 49 25.48 3.98 12.22
CA ALA A 49 25.15 5.40 12.23
C ALA A 49 24.79 5.91 10.82
N LEU A 50 25.52 5.46 9.80
CA LEU A 50 25.25 5.81 8.41
C LEU A 50 23.90 5.23 7.92
N LEU A 51 23.59 3.97 8.25
CA LEU A 51 22.29 3.38 7.93
C LEU A 51 21.13 4.10 8.64
N LEU A 52 21.32 4.47 9.91
CA LEU A 52 20.34 5.27 10.65
C LEU A 52 20.12 6.65 10.03
N LEU A 53 21.15 7.29 9.47
CA LEU A 53 20.98 8.57 8.77
C LEU A 53 20.11 8.42 7.53
N PHE A 54 20.29 7.36 6.74
CA PHE A 54 19.44 7.08 5.59
C PHE A 54 17.99 6.79 6.01
N TYR A 55 17.79 6.07 7.12
CA TYR A 55 16.47 5.84 7.67
C TYR A 55 15.76 7.13 8.12
N VAL A 56 16.50 8.02 8.80
CA VAL A 56 15.94 9.32 9.21
C VAL A 56 15.58 10.18 8.01
N ASP A 57 16.34 10.09 6.92
CA ASP A 57 16.04 10.78 5.67
C ASP A 57 14.79 10.19 4.99
N SER A 58 14.68 8.86 4.93
CA SER A 58 13.55 8.20 4.26
C SER A 58 12.21 8.40 4.97
N ILE A 59 12.18 8.35 6.31
CA ILE A 59 10.94 8.54 7.09
C ILE A 59 10.48 10.02 7.11
N ARG A 60 11.33 10.95 6.68
CA ARG A 60 10.98 12.38 6.62
C ARG A 60 10.46 12.83 5.25
N GLN A 61 10.50 11.97 4.25
CA GLN A 61 9.93 12.27 2.95
C GLN A 61 8.42 12.04 3.04
N SER A 62 7.64 13.08 2.76
CA SER A 62 6.20 12.96 2.55
C SER A 62 5.97 12.29 1.21
N PHE A 63 4.97 11.42 1.15
CA PHE A 63 4.52 10.78 -0.08
C PHE A 63 3.39 11.61 -0.69
N GLU A 64 3.39 11.76 -2.01
CA GLU A 64 2.22 12.29 -2.73
C GLU A 64 1.25 11.12 -2.86
N PRO A 65 0.01 11.23 -2.36
CA PRO A 65 -0.95 10.16 -2.47
C PRO A 65 -1.31 9.87 -3.93
N ILE A 66 -1.69 8.64 -4.21
CA ILE A 66 -2.01 8.15 -5.55
C ILE A 66 -3.52 8.11 -5.72
N ASP A 67 -4.02 8.84 -6.71
CA ASP A 67 -5.38 8.68 -7.21
C ASP A 67 -5.47 7.40 -8.05
N ASN A 68 -6.13 6.37 -7.52
CA ASN A 68 -6.12 5.02 -8.07
C ASN A 68 -7.23 4.77 -9.12
N ASP A 69 -8.38 5.41 -9.01
CA ASP A 69 -9.52 5.27 -9.92
C ASP A 69 -9.79 6.52 -10.77
N GLY A 70 -9.12 7.64 -10.49
CA GLY A 70 -8.99 8.79 -11.39
C GLY A 70 -10.12 9.79 -11.29
N ASP A 71 -10.89 9.76 -10.21
CA ASP A 71 -12.10 10.55 -10.02
C ASP A 71 -11.81 11.96 -9.45
N SER A 72 -10.56 12.25 -9.08
CA SER A 72 -10.11 13.60 -8.72
C SER A 72 -9.91 14.54 -9.93
N VAL A 73 -9.99 14.00 -11.14
CA VAL A 73 -9.68 14.71 -12.39
C VAL A 73 -10.87 15.54 -12.88
N ASP A 74 -10.60 16.71 -13.44
CA ASP A 74 -11.57 17.59 -14.12
C ASP A 74 -11.13 17.72 -15.60
N GLU A 75 -11.74 16.91 -16.48
CA GLU A 75 -11.35 16.80 -17.90
C GLU A 75 -11.90 17.97 -18.74
N ASP A 76 -13.09 18.50 -18.43
CA ASP A 76 -13.72 19.59 -19.18
C ASP A 76 -13.42 21.01 -18.68
N ASN A 77 -12.76 21.11 -17.52
CA ASN A 77 -12.32 22.34 -16.84
C ASN A 77 -13.47 23.28 -16.44
N ASP A 78 -14.63 22.72 -16.09
CA ASP A 78 -15.75 23.46 -15.48
C ASP A 78 -15.53 23.78 -13.98
N GLY A 79 -14.53 23.12 -13.38
CA GLY A 79 -14.09 23.29 -12.00
C GLY A 79 -14.59 22.23 -11.03
N TYR A 80 -15.35 21.23 -11.47
CA TYR A 80 -15.85 20.13 -10.65
C TYR A 80 -15.07 18.84 -10.97
N PRO A 81 -14.53 18.12 -9.98
CA PRO A 81 -13.85 16.84 -10.22
C PRO A 81 -14.86 15.74 -10.58
N LEU A 82 -14.39 14.72 -11.30
CA LEU A 82 -15.17 13.58 -11.79
C LEU A 82 -15.96 12.88 -10.69
N GLY A 83 -15.42 12.67 -9.48
CA GLY A 83 -16.14 12.06 -8.36
C GLY A 83 -17.35 12.90 -7.93
N GLN A 84 -17.20 14.23 -7.90
CA GLN A 84 -18.32 15.13 -7.63
C GLN A 84 -19.38 15.06 -8.74
N GLU A 85 -18.94 14.94 -9.97
CA GLU A 85 -19.84 14.80 -11.11
C GLU A 85 -20.58 13.46 -11.13
N LEU A 86 -19.90 12.36 -10.78
CA LEU A 86 -20.47 11.02 -10.65
C LEU A 86 -21.54 10.99 -9.56
N LYS A 87 -21.28 11.64 -8.42
CA LYS A 87 -22.24 11.84 -7.32
C LYS A 87 -23.52 12.54 -7.77
N TYR A 88 -23.43 13.53 -8.66
CA TYR A 88 -24.59 14.29 -9.16
C TYR A 88 -25.16 13.77 -10.49
N GLY A 89 -24.43 12.89 -11.18
CA GLY A 89 -24.78 12.35 -12.49
C GLY A 89 -24.57 13.33 -13.65
N THR A 90 -23.55 14.18 -13.54
CA THR A 90 -23.14 15.14 -14.57
C THR A 90 -21.95 14.59 -15.37
N SER A 91 -21.38 15.37 -16.29
CA SER A 91 -20.56 14.83 -17.39
C SER A 91 -19.23 15.58 -17.48
N ASP A 92 -18.15 14.85 -17.20
CA ASP A 92 -16.77 15.41 -17.13
C ASP A 92 -16.15 15.72 -18.50
N PHE A 93 -16.96 15.66 -19.55
CA PHE A 93 -16.54 15.97 -20.90
C PHE A 93 -17.37 17.12 -21.50
N ASP A 94 -18.35 17.65 -20.77
CA ASP A 94 -19.24 18.71 -21.21
C ASP A 94 -19.39 19.75 -20.11
N ALA A 95 -18.61 20.83 -20.23
CA ALA A 95 -18.56 21.92 -19.26
C ALA A 95 -19.89 22.68 -19.09
N SER A 96 -20.92 22.38 -19.91
CA SER A 96 -22.28 22.89 -19.71
C SER A 96 -23.13 22.02 -18.77
N SER A 97 -22.68 20.79 -18.51
CA SER A 97 -23.27 19.77 -17.67
C SER A 97 -22.44 19.59 -16.40
N TYR A 98 -22.65 20.47 -15.43
CA TYR A 98 -21.95 20.48 -14.14
C TYR A 98 -22.90 20.23 -12.95
N PRO A 99 -22.42 19.87 -11.75
CA PRO A 99 -23.24 19.71 -10.56
C PRO A 99 -24.13 20.93 -10.26
N GLY A 100 -25.45 20.73 -10.27
CA GLY A 100 -26.45 21.80 -10.09
C GLY A 100 -26.85 22.54 -11.37
N SER A 101 -26.28 22.19 -12.52
CA SER A 101 -26.81 22.58 -13.83
C SER A 101 -28.25 22.06 -14.01
N GLY A 102 -29.05 22.76 -14.82
CA GLY A 102 -30.41 22.32 -15.11
C GLY A 102 -30.38 21.17 -16.11
N PHE A 103 -31.11 20.09 -15.85
CA PHE A 103 -31.19 18.94 -16.75
C PHE A 103 -32.56 18.85 -17.43
N TYR A 104 -32.59 18.21 -18.59
CA TYR A 104 -33.83 18.02 -19.36
C TYR A 104 -34.67 16.87 -18.77
N ILE A 105 -35.88 17.19 -18.30
CA ILE A 105 -36.86 16.20 -17.83
C ILE A 105 -37.82 15.91 -18.99
N PRO A 106 -37.78 14.70 -19.59
CA PRO A 106 -38.76 14.30 -20.60
C PRO A 106 -40.13 14.13 -19.93
N GLU A 107 -41.17 14.64 -20.57
CA GLU A 107 -42.54 14.53 -20.04
C GLU A 107 -43.36 13.49 -20.80
N ASP A 108 -43.36 13.59 -22.13
CA ASP A 108 -44.10 12.69 -23.00
C ASP A 108 -43.56 12.81 -24.45
N GLU A 109 -43.99 11.90 -25.31
CA GLU A 109 -43.60 11.88 -26.72
C GLU A 109 -44.80 11.56 -27.63
N ILE A 110 -44.70 11.97 -28.89
CA ILE A 110 -45.51 11.46 -29.99
C ILE A 110 -44.60 10.54 -30.78
N ASP A 111 -44.88 9.24 -30.74
CA ASP A 111 -44.16 8.21 -31.50
C ASP A 111 -44.69 8.14 -32.95
N TRP A 112 -43.97 7.44 -33.82
CA TRP A 112 -44.32 7.27 -35.23
C TRP A 112 -45.70 6.63 -35.44
N ASN A 113 -46.23 5.87 -34.46
CA ASN A 113 -47.49 5.12 -34.55
C ASN A 113 -48.67 5.71 -33.77
N ASP A 114 -48.52 6.89 -33.17
CA ASP A 114 -49.59 7.47 -32.34
C ASP A 114 -50.74 8.06 -33.15
N ASP A 115 -51.97 7.80 -32.69
CA ASP A 115 -53.20 8.31 -33.31
C ASP A 115 -53.37 9.83 -33.11
N THR A 116 -52.85 10.39 -32.01
CA THR A 116 -52.93 11.82 -31.69
C THR A 116 -51.58 12.48 -31.91
N ARG A 117 -51.41 13.14 -33.07
CA ARG A 117 -50.12 13.71 -33.49
C ARG A 117 -49.99 15.21 -33.26
N SER A 118 -50.80 15.80 -32.37
CA SER A 118 -50.75 17.22 -32.07
C SER A 118 -50.78 17.48 -30.57
N PHE A 119 -49.86 18.29 -30.07
CA PHE A 119 -49.78 18.68 -28.67
C PHE A 119 -49.57 20.20 -28.53
N TYR A 120 -50.24 20.83 -27.56
CA TYR A 120 -50.10 22.26 -27.27
C TYR A 120 -49.50 22.46 -25.88
N GLY A 121 -48.42 23.22 -25.79
CA GLY A 121 -47.74 23.44 -24.52
C GLY A 121 -46.64 24.49 -24.59
N ASN A 122 -46.16 24.91 -23.42
CA ASN A 122 -44.90 25.64 -23.27
C ASN A 122 -43.84 24.65 -22.81
N LYS A 123 -42.99 24.20 -23.73
CA LYS A 123 -42.03 23.12 -23.51
C LYS A 123 -40.71 23.40 -24.23
N THR A 124 -39.70 22.62 -23.86
CA THR A 124 -38.55 22.37 -24.73
C THR A 124 -38.90 21.15 -25.59
N TRP A 125 -38.73 21.28 -26.89
CA TRP A 125 -39.13 20.32 -27.90
C TRP A 125 -37.89 19.75 -28.58
N ASN A 126 -37.93 18.46 -28.94
CA ASN A 126 -36.88 17.77 -29.67
C ASN A 126 -37.51 16.80 -30.68
N GLY A 127 -37.26 17.02 -31.97
CA GLY A 127 -37.79 16.16 -33.05
C GLY A 127 -38.26 16.97 -34.25
N ALA A 128 -39.24 16.45 -34.98
CA ALA A 128 -39.78 17.11 -36.18
C ALA A 128 -41.25 17.51 -35.97
N ALA A 129 -41.58 18.79 -36.16
CA ALA A 129 -42.97 19.24 -36.08
C ALA A 129 -43.26 20.49 -36.92
N PHE A 130 -44.52 20.57 -37.37
CA PHE A 130 -45.16 21.83 -37.72
C PHE A 130 -45.55 22.53 -36.42
N PHE A 131 -44.94 23.68 -36.16
CA PHE A 131 -45.08 24.42 -34.92
C PHE A 131 -45.77 25.75 -35.16
N GLU A 132 -47.06 25.80 -34.80
CA GLU A 132 -47.83 27.05 -34.72
C GLU A 132 -47.46 27.74 -33.40
N TYR A 133 -46.63 28.77 -33.47
CA TYR A 133 -45.99 29.34 -32.29
C TYR A 133 -46.76 30.55 -31.72
N GLU A 134 -46.84 30.62 -30.40
CA GLU A 134 -47.20 31.84 -29.66
C GLU A 134 -45.95 32.66 -29.34
N TRP A 135 -44.85 31.97 -28.99
CA TRP A 135 -43.51 32.54 -28.91
C TRP A 135 -42.44 31.44 -29.03
N ILE A 136 -41.27 31.82 -29.51
CA ILE A 136 -40.06 30.98 -29.60
C ILE A 136 -38.92 31.70 -28.89
N ASP A 137 -38.11 30.96 -28.14
CA ASP A 137 -36.89 31.47 -27.53
C ASP A 137 -35.75 31.44 -28.56
N TYR A 138 -35.56 32.57 -29.26
CA TYR A 138 -34.46 32.74 -30.22
C TYR A 138 -33.07 32.82 -29.56
N SER A 139 -33.02 32.99 -28.24
CA SER A 139 -31.77 32.98 -27.47
C SER A 139 -31.45 31.61 -26.87
N TYR A 140 -32.25 30.58 -27.21
CA TYR A 140 -31.97 29.21 -26.81
C TYR A 140 -30.72 28.72 -27.54
N SER A 141 -29.62 28.61 -26.81
CA SER A 141 -28.32 28.16 -27.28
C SER A 141 -27.81 27.07 -26.36
N GLY A 142 -27.00 26.16 -26.91
CA GLY A 142 -26.36 25.06 -26.20
C GLY A 142 -25.14 24.62 -27.00
N ASP A 143 -24.65 23.43 -26.70
CA ASP A 143 -23.41 22.94 -27.26
C ASP A 143 -23.50 22.57 -28.75
N TRP A 144 -22.36 22.47 -29.43
CA TRP A 144 -22.37 22.21 -30.88
C TRP A 144 -22.96 20.82 -31.22
N TRP A 145 -22.86 19.88 -30.28
CA TRP A 145 -23.44 18.53 -30.36
C TRP A 145 -24.94 18.49 -30.04
N ASP A 146 -25.49 19.58 -29.54
CA ASP A 146 -26.85 19.63 -29.03
C ASP A 146 -27.89 19.88 -30.13
N GLU A 147 -27.42 20.11 -31.36
CA GLU A 147 -28.21 20.17 -32.60
C GLU A 147 -29.45 21.08 -32.48
N ILE A 148 -29.25 22.19 -31.78
CA ILE A 148 -30.25 23.24 -31.57
C ILE A 148 -30.46 24.00 -32.88
N VAL A 149 -31.71 24.35 -33.15
CA VAL A 149 -32.09 25.09 -34.35
C VAL A 149 -31.42 26.46 -34.36
N ASP A 150 -30.64 26.74 -35.40
CA ASP A 150 -29.97 28.03 -35.59
C ASP A 150 -30.97 29.07 -36.11
N TRP A 151 -31.50 29.87 -35.17
CA TRP A 151 -32.40 30.99 -35.46
C TRP A 151 -31.67 32.27 -35.92
N GLU A 152 -30.33 32.34 -35.83
CA GLU A 152 -29.55 33.52 -36.25
C GLU A 152 -29.32 33.55 -37.77
N SER A 153 -29.35 32.38 -38.42
CA SER A 153 -29.28 32.26 -39.88
C SER A 153 -30.57 32.74 -40.58
N GLU A 154 -30.47 33.26 -41.82
CA GLU A 154 -31.66 33.67 -42.59
C GLU A 154 -32.58 32.46 -42.86
N ILE A 155 -33.68 32.36 -42.11
CA ILE A 155 -34.67 31.29 -42.25
C ILE A 155 -35.37 31.41 -43.60
N SER A 156 -35.23 30.37 -44.42
CA SER A 156 -35.84 30.30 -45.74
C SER A 156 -37.31 29.81 -45.69
N THR A 157 -38.09 30.14 -46.72
CA THR A 157 -39.44 29.58 -46.91
C THR A 157 -39.36 28.10 -47.26
N CYS A 158 -40.19 27.26 -46.65
CA CYS A 158 -40.19 25.82 -46.92
C CYS A 158 -40.50 25.52 -48.40
N PRO A 159 -39.88 24.49 -49.01
CA PRO A 159 -40.23 24.03 -50.35
C PRO A 159 -41.68 23.53 -50.43
N ASP A 160 -42.33 23.75 -51.58
CA ASP A 160 -43.67 23.21 -51.84
C ASP A 160 -43.62 21.67 -51.94
N GLY A 161 -44.47 20.98 -51.18
CA GLY A 161 -44.59 19.52 -51.20
C GLY A 161 -44.73 18.90 -49.82
N GLN A 162 -44.93 17.58 -49.75
CA GLN A 162 -44.96 16.81 -48.50
C GLN A 162 -43.55 16.66 -47.93
N VAL A 163 -43.37 17.06 -46.67
CA VAL A 163 -42.10 16.93 -45.95
C VAL A 163 -41.70 15.45 -45.88
N PHE A 164 -40.41 15.18 -46.04
CA PHE A 164 -39.77 13.86 -46.11
C PHE A 164 -40.11 12.99 -47.34
N ILE A 165 -41.04 13.44 -48.18
CA ILE A 165 -41.39 12.80 -49.46
C ILE A 165 -40.85 13.63 -50.63
N ASP A 166 -41.24 14.90 -50.69
CA ASP A 166 -40.87 15.82 -51.79
C ASP A 166 -39.59 16.61 -51.47
N TRP A 167 -39.30 16.84 -50.19
CA TRP A 167 -38.09 17.51 -49.72
C TRP A 167 -37.70 17.01 -48.32
N GLN A 168 -36.40 17.05 -48.01
CA GLN A 168 -35.87 16.56 -46.74
C GLN A 168 -35.14 17.70 -46.00
N PRO A 169 -35.66 18.17 -44.86
CA PRO A 169 -34.96 19.13 -43.99
C PRO A 169 -33.71 18.48 -43.41
N ARG A 170 -32.65 19.26 -43.18
CA ARG A 170 -31.54 18.77 -42.35
C ARG A 170 -31.92 18.91 -40.89
N TYR A 171 -31.30 18.07 -40.06
CA TYR A 171 -31.40 18.21 -38.62
C TYR A 171 -30.79 19.55 -38.19
N ALA A 172 -31.37 20.20 -37.17
CA ALA A 172 -31.08 21.55 -36.70
C ALA A 172 -31.46 22.70 -37.67
N GLU A 173 -32.43 22.48 -38.56
CA GLU A 173 -32.97 23.52 -39.46
C GLU A 173 -34.45 23.83 -39.17
N ALA A 174 -34.85 25.08 -39.41
CA ALA A 174 -36.23 25.51 -39.46
C ALA A 174 -36.54 26.20 -40.80
N CYS A 175 -37.79 26.13 -41.25
CA CYS A 175 -38.27 26.86 -42.42
C CYS A 175 -39.68 27.42 -42.19
N ILE A 176 -40.00 28.52 -42.87
CA ILE A 176 -41.29 29.21 -42.73
C ILE A 176 -42.36 28.53 -43.61
N VAL A 177 -43.46 28.10 -43.01
CA VAL A 177 -44.65 27.55 -43.70
C VAL A 177 -45.71 28.64 -43.88
N ALA A 178 -45.99 29.40 -42.83
CA ALA A 178 -46.90 30.55 -42.83
C ALA A 178 -46.40 31.63 -41.85
N ASP A 179 -47.08 32.80 -41.79
CA ASP A 179 -46.64 33.94 -40.97
C ASP A 179 -46.40 33.58 -39.48
N ASP A 180 -47.18 32.63 -38.93
CA ASP A 180 -47.11 32.15 -37.54
C ASP A 180 -46.85 30.62 -37.42
N GLU A 181 -46.33 29.99 -38.48
CA GLU A 181 -46.10 28.54 -38.53
C GLU A 181 -44.72 28.22 -39.11
N TYR A 182 -43.90 27.52 -38.33
CA TYR A 182 -42.61 26.99 -38.75
C TYR A 182 -42.67 25.47 -38.88
N PHE A 183 -41.97 24.93 -39.87
CA PHE A 183 -41.54 23.54 -39.79
C PHE A 183 -40.15 23.51 -39.14
N ILE A 184 -40.02 22.75 -38.06
CA ILE A 184 -38.80 22.68 -37.26
C ILE A 184 -38.35 21.22 -37.18
N TYR A 185 -37.06 20.97 -37.42
CA TYR A 185 -36.43 19.68 -37.20
C TYR A 185 -35.15 19.84 -36.38
N GLY A 186 -35.22 19.54 -35.08
CA GLY A 186 -34.11 19.73 -34.13
C GLY A 186 -34.62 20.04 -32.71
N LYS A 187 -33.78 20.64 -31.86
CA LYS A 187 -34.16 21.11 -30.53
C LYS A 187 -34.56 22.60 -30.54
N TRP A 188 -35.69 22.95 -29.91
CA TRP A 188 -36.10 24.35 -29.71
C TRP A 188 -36.93 24.53 -28.43
N LYS A 189 -37.04 25.77 -27.95
CA LYS A 189 -37.86 26.11 -26.78
C LYS A 189 -38.93 27.12 -27.17
N GLY A 190 -40.17 26.84 -26.83
CA GLY A 190 -41.28 27.69 -27.24
C GLY A 190 -42.63 27.24 -26.73
N LYS A 191 -43.61 28.13 -26.86
CA LYS A 191 -45.00 27.82 -26.59
C LYS A 191 -45.79 27.85 -27.88
N GLY A 192 -46.53 26.79 -28.16
CA GLY A 192 -47.25 26.64 -29.42
C GLY A 192 -47.97 25.30 -29.53
N GLN A 193 -48.64 25.10 -30.67
CA GLN A 193 -49.20 23.82 -31.07
C GLN A 193 -48.23 23.13 -32.02
N ALA A 194 -47.68 21.99 -31.59
CA ALA A 194 -46.80 21.15 -32.39
C ALA A 194 -47.62 20.03 -33.04
N THR A 195 -47.52 19.87 -34.36
CA THR A 195 -48.16 18.80 -35.14
C THR A 195 -47.09 18.00 -35.87
N VAL A 196 -47.03 16.69 -35.59
CA VAL A 196 -45.95 15.81 -36.07
C VAL A 196 -46.35 15.14 -37.39
N PRO A 197 -45.54 15.22 -38.47
CA PRO A 197 -45.78 14.49 -39.73
C PRO A 197 -45.85 12.97 -39.53
N GLU A 198 -46.60 12.24 -40.35
CA GLU A 198 -46.67 10.75 -40.29
C GLU A 198 -45.27 10.11 -40.37
N ASP A 199 -45.05 9.03 -39.62
CA ASP A 199 -43.77 8.30 -39.49
C ASP A 199 -42.62 9.04 -38.76
N TRP A 200 -42.88 10.19 -38.15
CA TRP A 200 -41.89 10.96 -37.36
C TRP A 200 -42.22 11.02 -35.88
N GLU A 201 -41.24 11.42 -35.07
CA GLU A 201 -41.38 11.55 -33.63
C GLU A 201 -41.15 13.00 -33.16
N LEU A 202 -41.77 13.34 -32.04
CA LEU A 202 -41.52 14.56 -31.30
C LEU A 202 -41.56 14.27 -29.80
N ARG A 203 -40.50 14.65 -29.10
CA ARG A 203 -40.40 14.55 -27.64
C ARG A 203 -40.44 15.93 -27.04
N TRP A 204 -41.04 16.07 -25.86
CA TRP A 204 -41.04 17.35 -25.15
C TRP A 204 -40.88 17.19 -23.66
N GLY A 205 -40.42 18.27 -23.04
CA GLY A 205 -40.06 18.30 -21.64
C GLY A 205 -39.80 19.72 -21.14
N TYR A 206 -39.16 19.81 -19.99
CA TYR A 206 -38.70 21.07 -19.41
C TYR A 206 -37.34 20.88 -18.75
N TYR A 207 -36.54 21.94 -18.73
CA TYR A 207 -35.32 21.95 -17.93
C TYR A 207 -35.65 22.20 -16.46
N SER A 208 -35.01 21.44 -15.58
CA SER A 208 -35.05 21.70 -14.14
C SER A 208 -34.39 23.06 -13.81
N GLN A 209 -34.69 23.59 -12.63
CA GLN A 209 -34.07 24.83 -12.18
C GLN A 209 -32.63 24.56 -11.75
N SER A 210 -31.68 25.32 -12.29
CA SER A 210 -30.30 25.26 -11.83
C SER A 210 -30.16 25.82 -10.41
N PHE A 211 -29.27 25.21 -9.64
CA PHE A 211 -28.89 25.63 -8.30
C PHE A 211 -27.37 25.61 -8.17
N ASP A 212 -26.87 26.31 -7.16
CA ASP A 212 -25.43 26.50 -6.95
C ASP A 212 -24.91 25.34 -6.07
N VAL A 213 -23.94 24.58 -6.60
CA VAL A 213 -23.16 23.58 -5.87
C VAL A 213 -21.75 24.13 -5.73
N VAL A 214 -21.11 23.91 -4.58
CA VAL A 214 -19.73 24.35 -4.38
C VAL A 214 -18.82 23.24 -4.92
N PRO A 215 -17.84 23.55 -5.78
CA PRO A 215 -16.88 22.55 -6.20
C PRO A 215 -16.07 22.00 -5.02
N ASP A 216 -15.98 20.69 -4.96
CA ASP A 216 -15.22 19.96 -3.95
C ASP A 216 -13.72 20.00 -4.31
N PRO A 217 -12.82 20.07 -3.30
CA PRO A 217 -11.39 20.04 -3.56
C PRO A 217 -10.98 18.66 -4.10
N PRO A 218 -10.00 18.56 -5.03
CA PRO A 218 -9.54 17.26 -5.53
C PRO A 218 -9.00 16.34 -4.42
N GLU A 219 -8.48 16.92 -3.33
CA GLU A 219 -7.99 16.17 -2.16
C GLU A 219 -9.11 15.43 -1.40
N MET A 220 -10.38 15.66 -1.75
CA MET A 220 -11.52 14.89 -1.23
C MET A 220 -11.71 13.57 -1.98
N TYR A 221 -11.06 13.37 -3.12
CA TYR A 221 -11.15 12.20 -4.02
C TYR A 221 -9.77 11.55 -4.20
N ILE A 222 -8.88 11.80 -3.26
CA ILE A 222 -7.50 11.30 -3.27
C ILE A 222 -7.19 10.92 -1.84
N ASP A 223 -6.96 9.63 -1.58
CA ASP A 223 -6.60 9.12 -0.25
C ASP A 223 -7.69 9.55 0.77
N GLU A 224 -8.94 9.18 0.46
CA GLU A 224 -10.16 9.65 1.13
C GLU A 224 -10.20 9.28 2.61
N ASP A 225 -9.94 8.01 2.93
CA ASP A 225 -9.70 7.53 4.28
C ASP A 225 -8.86 6.24 4.37
N ASP A 226 -8.61 5.78 5.59
CA ASP A 226 -7.88 4.52 5.87
C ASP A 226 -8.91 3.39 5.93
N ILE A 227 -8.63 2.26 5.24
CA ILE A 227 -9.47 1.04 5.15
C ILE A 227 -10.55 0.97 6.23
N ASP A 228 -11.80 1.08 5.79
CA ASP A 228 -12.91 1.07 6.70
C ASP A 228 -13.39 -0.33 7.06
N CYS A 229 -13.82 -0.47 8.31
CA CYS A 229 -14.04 -1.79 8.83
C CYS A 229 -15.12 -1.87 9.89
N PHE A 230 -15.90 -2.95 9.80
CA PHE A 230 -17.14 -3.10 10.54
C PHE A 230 -17.08 -4.26 11.53
N ASP A 231 -17.69 -4.07 12.70
CA ASP A 231 -17.93 -5.15 13.65
C ASP A 231 -19.06 -6.09 13.17
N THR A 232 -19.29 -7.19 13.87
CA THR A 232 -20.40 -8.12 13.58
C THR A 232 -21.79 -7.50 13.72
N ASP A 233 -21.89 -6.33 14.35
CA ASP A 233 -23.13 -5.56 14.53
C ASP A 233 -23.27 -4.46 13.45
N GLY A 234 -22.33 -4.35 12.50
CA GLY A 234 -22.32 -3.40 11.38
C GLY A 234 -21.83 -2.00 11.73
N ASN A 235 -21.18 -1.79 12.88
CA ASN A 235 -20.63 -0.49 13.26
C ASN A 235 -19.18 -0.34 12.80
N ARG A 236 -18.81 0.85 12.28
CA ARG A 236 -17.42 1.23 11.97
C ARG A 236 -16.55 1.15 13.23
N VAL A 237 -15.43 0.44 13.13
CA VAL A 237 -14.46 0.20 14.21
C VAL A 237 -13.05 0.29 13.68
N ASP A 238 -12.11 0.86 14.44
CA ASP A 238 -10.68 0.84 14.09
C ASP A 238 -10.23 -0.59 13.81
N CYS A 239 -9.62 -0.78 12.65
CA CYS A 239 -9.24 -2.10 12.17
C CYS A 239 -8.37 -2.86 13.19
N PRO A 240 -8.87 -3.92 13.85
CA PRO A 240 -8.07 -4.62 14.84
C PRO A 240 -6.97 -5.41 14.13
N SER A 241 -5.71 -5.09 14.44
CA SER A 241 -4.48 -5.62 13.82
C SER A 241 -4.18 -7.10 14.13
N GLY A 242 -5.20 -7.94 14.27
CA GLY A 242 -5.07 -9.37 14.53
C GLY A 242 -6.20 -10.27 14.01
N THR A 243 -7.22 -9.72 13.33
CA THR A 243 -8.41 -10.49 12.91
C THR A 243 -9.00 -10.08 11.56
N LYS A 244 -8.17 -9.63 10.60
CA LYS A 244 -8.65 -9.39 9.23
C LYS A 244 -7.86 -10.14 8.22
N LEU A 245 -8.45 -11.23 7.82
CA LEU A 245 -7.99 -12.05 6.72
C LEU A 245 -9.23 -12.27 5.86
N GLY A 246 -9.87 -11.18 5.44
CA GLY A 246 -11.05 -11.21 4.55
C GLY A 246 -12.30 -10.54 5.11
N GLY A 247 -13.17 -10.14 4.21
CA GLY A 247 -14.43 -9.46 4.51
C GLY A 247 -14.72 -8.32 3.55
N SER A 248 -15.85 -7.68 3.81
CA SER A 248 -16.26 -6.41 3.23
C SER A 248 -15.57 -5.29 4.00
N HIS A 249 -14.88 -4.43 3.26
CA HIS A 249 -14.18 -3.26 3.74
C HIS A 249 -14.71 -2.04 3.00
N GLY A 250 -14.79 -0.91 3.69
CA GLY A 250 -15.10 0.35 3.07
C GLY A 250 -16.50 0.93 3.24
N PHE A 251 -16.55 2.24 3.09
CA PHE A 251 -17.67 3.14 3.28
C PHE A 251 -17.51 4.35 2.34
N ASP A 252 -18.46 4.49 1.42
CA ASP A 252 -18.61 5.67 0.57
C ASP A 252 -18.81 6.96 1.41
N ASN A 253 -17.73 7.75 1.56
CA ASN A 253 -17.67 8.93 2.42
C ASN A 253 -18.08 10.20 1.69
N ASP A 254 -17.67 10.32 0.44
CA ASP A 254 -17.86 11.45 -0.46
C ASP A 254 -19.19 11.32 -1.23
N GLY A 255 -19.75 10.12 -1.36
CA GLY A 255 -21.11 9.82 -1.81
C GLY A 255 -21.23 9.55 -3.31
N ASP A 256 -20.13 9.28 -4.00
CA ASP A 256 -20.11 9.11 -5.46
C ASP A 256 -20.50 7.69 -5.91
N CYS A 257 -20.27 6.66 -5.08
CA CYS A 257 -20.76 5.32 -5.31
C CYS A 257 -22.25 5.17 -4.98
N LEU A 258 -22.72 5.65 -3.84
CA LEU A 258 -24.14 5.67 -3.49
C LEU A 258 -24.91 6.68 -4.35
N ARG A 259 -24.18 7.62 -4.97
CA ARG A 259 -24.69 8.71 -5.80
C ARG A 259 -25.79 9.46 -5.06
N ASP A 260 -25.47 9.93 -3.85
CA ASP A 260 -26.42 10.60 -2.96
C ASP A 260 -27.05 11.86 -3.57
N GLY A 261 -26.37 12.48 -4.54
CA GLY A 261 -26.83 13.64 -5.30
C GLY A 261 -27.53 13.32 -6.63
N TYR A 262 -27.67 12.04 -6.99
CA TYR A 262 -28.04 11.63 -8.34
C TYR A 262 -29.46 12.05 -8.71
N GLN A 263 -29.58 12.78 -9.80
CA GLN A 263 -30.84 13.43 -10.16
C GLN A 263 -31.82 12.51 -10.93
N PHE A 264 -31.40 11.31 -11.36
CA PHE A 264 -32.23 10.34 -12.10
C PHE A 264 -32.73 9.15 -11.24
N SER A 265 -32.95 9.36 -9.95
CA SER A 265 -33.23 8.32 -8.95
C SER A 265 -34.60 7.59 -9.05
N GLU A 266 -35.51 7.95 -9.95
CA GLU A 266 -36.85 7.33 -9.98
C GLU A 266 -37.06 6.37 -11.18
N ASN A 267 -36.79 5.08 -10.97
CA ASN A 267 -37.25 3.91 -11.76
C ASN A 267 -36.47 3.41 -12.98
N TYR A 268 -35.20 3.76 -13.18
CA TYR A 268 -34.38 3.05 -14.18
C TYR A 268 -33.33 2.16 -13.51
N ASP A 269 -33.60 0.85 -13.47
CA ASP A 269 -32.68 -0.24 -13.06
C ASP A 269 -31.38 -0.33 -13.91
N PHE A 270 -31.15 0.62 -14.83
CA PHE A 270 -30.07 0.64 -15.79
C PHE A 270 -29.53 2.06 -15.92
N ILE A 271 -28.66 2.43 -14.99
CA ILE A 271 -27.93 3.69 -15.05
C ILE A 271 -26.59 3.38 -15.74
N TYR A 272 -26.41 3.94 -16.94
CA TYR A 272 -25.12 3.88 -17.62
C TYR A 272 -24.21 4.93 -16.97
N ASP A 273 -23.01 4.53 -16.60
CA ASP A 273 -21.88 5.44 -16.42
C ASP A 273 -21.61 6.17 -17.76
N TYR A 274 -20.96 7.34 -17.74
CA TYR A 274 -20.65 8.16 -18.92
C TYR A 274 -20.00 7.34 -20.04
N ASN A 275 -19.23 6.31 -19.67
CA ASN A 275 -18.59 5.37 -20.59
C ASN A 275 -19.51 4.26 -21.16
N TYR A 276 -20.83 4.35 -21.01
CA TYR A 276 -21.80 3.33 -21.45
C TYR A 276 -21.66 1.97 -20.73
N TYR A 277 -20.91 1.91 -19.63
CA TYR A 277 -20.84 0.75 -18.75
C TYR A 277 -21.98 0.80 -17.73
N GLN A 278 -22.53 -0.35 -17.38
CA GLN A 278 -23.58 -0.42 -16.36
C GLN A 278 -22.92 -0.20 -15.00
N PHE A 279 -23.22 0.93 -14.35
CA PHE A 279 -22.81 1.17 -12.98
C PHE A 279 -23.44 0.13 -12.06
N GLN A 280 -22.64 -0.49 -11.20
CA GLN A 280 -23.10 -1.47 -10.21
C GLN A 280 -22.56 -1.12 -8.84
N ASP A 281 -23.49 -0.73 -7.96
CA ASP A 281 -23.25 -0.46 -6.54
C ASP A 281 -22.88 -1.70 -5.73
N ASP A 282 -23.01 -2.91 -6.30
CA ASP A 282 -22.58 -4.22 -5.75
C ASP A 282 -22.00 -5.06 -6.92
N ARG A 283 -20.95 -4.53 -7.56
CA ARG A 283 -20.27 -5.18 -8.70
C ARG A 283 -19.57 -6.45 -8.27
N ASN A 284 -19.08 -6.49 -7.03
CA ASN A 284 -18.42 -7.65 -6.45
C ASN A 284 -19.43 -8.79 -6.10
N GLY A 285 -20.73 -8.47 -6.01
CA GLY A 285 -21.84 -9.41 -5.84
C GLY A 285 -21.93 -10.03 -4.45
N ASN A 286 -21.38 -9.37 -3.44
CA ASN A 286 -21.35 -9.84 -2.06
C ASN A 286 -22.63 -9.44 -1.26
N GLY A 287 -23.48 -8.58 -1.83
CA GLY A 287 -24.75 -8.12 -1.24
C GLY A 287 -24.60 -6.94 -0.26
N VAL A 288 -23.41 -6.38 -0.15
CA VAL A 288 -23.10 -5.06 0.43
C VAL A 288 -22.94 -4.10 -0.74
N ARG A 289 -23.26 -2.82 -0.51
CA ARG A 289 -23.12 -1.80 -1.55
C ARG A 289 -21.93 -0.91 -1.24
N CYS A 290 -21.22 -0.49 -2.27
CA CYS A 290 -20.12 0.44 -2.19
C CYS A 290 -19.05 -0.06 -1.21
N ASP A 291 -18.60 -1.28 -1.44
CA ASP A 291 -17.59 -1.92 -0.62
C ASP A 291 -16.50 -2.61 -1.44
N VAL A 292 -15.38 -2.81 -0.76
CA VAL A 292 -14.22 -3.54 -1.23
C VAL A 292 -14.16 -4.90 -0.55
N TYR A 293 -14.37 -5.95 -1.35
CA TYR A 293 -14.37 -7.32 -0.87
C TYR A 293 -12.98 -7.98 -1.00
N TRP A 294 -12.42 -8.39 0.13
CA TRP A 294 -11.13 -9.07 0.18
C TRP A 294 -11.35 -10.58 0.22
N TYR A 295 -10.95 -11.26 -0.84
CA TYR A 295 -11.08 -12.72 -0.93
C TYR A 295 -9.85 -13.40 -0.35
N VAL A 296 -10.09 -14.39 0.52
CA VAL A 296 -9.02 -15.10 1.23
C VAL A 296 -8.95 -16.57 0.91
N ASP A 297 -7.81 -17.16 1.23
CA ASP A 297 -7.56 -18.58 1.08
C ASP A 297 -8.52 -19.44 1.94
N ALA A 298 -8.51 -20.76 1.70
CA ALA A 298 -9.40 -21.68 2.41
C ALA A 298 -9.13 -21.79 3.92
N ASP A 299 -7.91 -21.43 4.35
CA ASP A 299 -7.51 -21.41 5.76
C ASP A 299 -7.81 -20.05 6.41
N GLY A 300 -8.27 -19.06 5.63
CA GLY A 300 -8.59 -17.70 6.04
C GLY A 300 -7.38 -16.96 6.57
N ASN A 301 -6.19 -17.19 6.01
CA ASN A 301 -4.93 -16.62 6.52
C ASN A 301 -4.12 -15.82 5.49
N GLU A 302 -4.55 -15.77 4.24
CA GLU A 302 -3.86 -15.08 3.14
C GLU A 302 -4.91 -14.40 2.26
N VAL A 303 -4.69 -13.12 1.92
CA VAL A 303 -5.53 -12.39 0.96
C VAL A 303 -5.09 -12.83 -0.43
N MET A 304 -6.00 -13.47 -1.15
CA MET A 304 -5.75 -13.93 -2.50
C MET A 304 -5.99 -12.81 -3.53
N GLY A 305 -6.63 -11.72 -3.09
CA GLY A 305 -6.71 -10.41 -3.73
C GLY A 305 -7.99 -9.66 -3.35
N ILE A 306 -8.26 -8.60 -4.10
CA ILE A 306 -9.25 -7.59 -3.76
C ILE A 306 -10.20 -7.38 -4.95
N SER A 307 -11.49 -7.23 -4.66
CA SER A 307 -12.53 -6.89 -5.64
C SER A 307 -13.34 -5.72 -5.09
N ALA A 308 -13.19 -4.54 -5.70
CA ALA A 308 -13.96 -3.35 -5.37
C ALA A 308 -15.27 -3.27 -6.18
N ASP A 309 -16.25 -2.56 -5.62
CA ASP A 309 -17.39 -2.04 -6.37
C ASP A 309 -16.98 -0.85 -7.26
N ASP A 310 -17.91 -0.32 -8.05
CA ASP A 310 -17.63 0.84 -8.90
C ASP A 310 -17.52 2.10 -8.04
N ASN A 311 -16.47 2.91 -8.28
CA ASN A 311 -16.21 4.19 -7.60
C ASN A 311 -16.06 4.03 -6.07
N VAL A 312 -15.26 3.06 -5.65
CA VAL A 312 -14.92 2.89 -4.23
C VAL A 312 -13.41 2.92 -4.14
N ASP A 313 -12.87 3.96 -3.52
CA ASP A 313 -11.44 4.26 -3.43
C ASP A 313 -10.84 3.90 -2.07
N GLU A 314 -11.33 2.82 -1.46
CA GLU A 314 -10.91 2.33 -0.14
C GLU A 314 -9.54 1.67 -0.16
N ASP A 315 -8.51 2.50 -0.28
CA ASP A 315 -7.12 2.15 -0.13
C ASP A 315 -6.59 2.56 1.26
N PRO A 316 -5.42 2.05 1.67
CA PRO A 316 -4.83 2.46 2.93
C PRO A 316 -4.09 3.79 2.74
N ASP A 317 -4.27 4.73 3.68
CA ASP A 317 -3.51 5.99 3.76
C ASP A 317 -2.06 5.81 3.30
N ASP A 318 -1.75 6.39 2.15
CA ASP A 318 -0.53 6.12 1.39
C ASP A 318 0.71 6.53 2.18
N GLU A 319 0.64 7.68 2.85
CA GLU A 319 1.73 8.20 3.68
C GLU A 319 1.97 7.27 4.88
N ARG A 320 0.90 6.83 5.52
CA ARG A 320 0.94 5.93 6.67
C ARG A 320 1.38 4.52 6.28
N TYR A 321 0.88 4.01 5.17
CA TYR A 321 1.18 2.69 4.63
C TYR A 321 2.64 2.60 4.20
N VAL A 322 3.09 3.52 3.35
CA VAL A 322 4.49 3.56 2.89
C VAL A 322 5.43 3.85 4.06
N GLY A 323 5.04 4.72 4.98
CA GLY A 323 5.78 4.97 6.22
C GLY A 323 5.99 3.70 7.04
N GLU A 324 4.93 2.95 7.31
CA GLU A 324 4.94 1.69 8.06
C GLU A 324 5.76 0.59 7.37
N LEU A 325 5.52 0.40 6.06
CA LEU A 325 6.22 -0.59 5.24
C LEU A 325 7.72 -0.28 5.17
N SER A 326 8.09 0.98 4.95
CA SER A 326 9.48 1.45 4.91
C SER A 326 10.18 1.23 6.25
N HIS A 327 9.49 1.51 7.36
CA HIS A 327 10.00 1.27 8.70
C HIS A 327 10.29 -0.22 8.99
N ARG A 328 9.32 -1.09 8.73
CA ARG A 328 9.47 -2.54 8.93
C ARG A 328 10.56 -3.11 8.01
N THR A 329 10.56 -2.71 6.74
CA THR A 329 11.56 -3.11 5.74
C THR A 329 12.96 -2.68 6.17
N PHE A 330 13.12 -1.48 6.72
CA PHE A 330 14.40 -1.03 7.27
C PHE A 330 14.88 -1.92 8.40
N ILE A 331 14.04 -2.21 9.40
CA ILE A 331 14.43 -3.05 10.55
C ILE A 331 14.82 -4.47 10.09
N ILE A 332 14.00 -5.09 9.24
CA ILE A 332 14.25 -6.43 8.69
C ILE A 332 15.53 -6.44 7.85
N GLY A 333 15.68 -5.45 6.96
CA GLY A 333 16.83 -5.30 6.08
C GLY A 333 18.13 -5.09 6.87
N VAL A 334 18.14 -4.21 7.86
CA VAL A 334 19.31 -3.98 8.73
C VAL A 334 19.61 -5.21 9.59
N GLY A 335 18.59 -5.88 10.13
CA GLY A 335 18.75 -7.12 10.86
C GLY A 335 19.42 -8.22 10.03
N LYS A 336 18.93 -8.46 8.82
CA LYS A 336 19.46 -9.47 7.91
C LYS A 336 20.84 -9.11 7.36
N MET A 337 20.98 -7.91 6.78
CA MET A 337 22.20 -7.51 6.07
C MET A 337 23.30 -7.04 7.02
N ALA A 338 23.01 -6.09 7.91
CA ALA A 338 24.04 -5.51 8.77
C ALA A 338 24.38 -6.42 9.96
N PHE A 339 23.38 -6.95 10.65
CA PHE A 339 23.61 -7.75 11.85
C PHE A 339 24.05 -9.19 11.54
N ILE A 340 23.30 -9.94 10.72
CA ILE A 340 23.65 -11.34 10.43
C ILE A 340 24.82 -11.43 9.44
N ILE A 341 24.68 -10.84 8.26
CA ILE A 341 25.68 -11.03 7.18
C ILE A 341 26.96 -10.25 7.48
N LEU A 342 26.88 -8.94 7.74
CA LEU A 342 28.10 -8.15 7.97
C LEU A 342 28.70 -8.42 9.36
N LEU A 343 28.02 -8.04 10.44
CA LEU A 343 28.59 -8.14 11.80
C LEU A 343 28.78 -9.61 12.21
N GLY A 344 27.80 -10.47 11.93
CA GLY A 344 27.83 -11.89 12.26
C GLY A 344 28.98 -12.65 11.58
N LEU A 345 29.37 -12.30 10.35
CA LEU A 345 30.45 -12.96 9.63
C LEU A 345 31.83 -12.32 9.87
N PHE A 346 31.91 -10.99 9.80
CA PHE A 346 33.19 -10.28 9.88
C PHE A 346 33.77 -10.23 11.30
N ILE A 347 32.93 -10.08 12.34
CA ILE A 347 33.45 -10.00 13.71
C ILE A 347 34.18 -11.30 14.12
N PRO A 348 33.60 -12.50 13.94
CA PRO A 348 34.30 -13.75 14.24
C PRO A 348 35.56 -13.94 13.39
N LEU A 349 35.52 -13.54 12.11
CA LEU A 349 36.66 -13.69 11.20
C LEU A 349 37.89 -12.95 11.70
N PHE A 350 37.72 -11.72 12.20
CA PHE A 350 38.83 -10.88 12.68
C PHE A 350 39.21 -11.15 14.14
N LEU A 351 38.24 -11.44 15.01
CA LEU A 351 38.49 -11.55 16.45
C LEU A 351 38.74 -13.00 16.89
N SER A 352 37.93 -13.95 16.44
CA SER A 352 38.03 -15.35 16.90
C SER A 352 39.31 -16.03 16.39
N LEU A 353 39.68 -15.74 15.14
CA LEU A 353 40.84 -16.34 14.49
C LEU A 353 42.17 -15.96 15.18
N GLY A 354 42.30 -14.70 15.61
CA GLY A 354 43.50 -14.19 16.27
C GLY A 354 43.68 -14.68 17.71
N LEU A 355 42.62 -15.13 18.38
CA LEU A 355 42.65 -15.48 19.81
C LEU A 355 43.52 -16.68 20.13
N VAL A 356 43.51 -17.71 19.29
CA VAL A 356 44.21 -18.97 19.56
C VAL A 356 45.47 -19.13 18.73
N ARG A 357 45.50 -18.52 17.54
CA ARG A 357 46.66 -18.54 16.66
C ARG A 357 47.88 -17.91 17.33
N ASP A 358 47.75 -16.69 17.86
CA ASP A 358 48.90 -15.96 18.41
C ASP A 358 49.53 -16.68 19.61
N GLU A 359 48.74 -17.39 20.41
CA GLU A 359 49.26 -18.17 21.55
C GLU A 359 49.89 -19.49 21.14
N THR A 360 49.38 -20.08 20.06
CA THR A 360 49.95 -21.28 19.45
C THR A 360 51.27 -20.96 18.77
N GLU A 361 51.35 -19.84 18.04
CA GLU A 361 52.56 -19.37 17.38
C GLU A 361 53.64 -18.91 18.37
N ASN A 362 53.25 -18.21 19.45
CA ASN A 362 54.20 -17.75 20.47
C ASN A 362 54.61 -18.84 21.48
N GLY A 363 54.02 -20.05 21.41
CA GLY A 363 54.30 -21.14 22.35
C GLY A 363 53.91 -20.86 23.80
N THR A 364 53.18 -19.77 24.05
CA THR A 364 52.79 -19.31 25.38
C THR A 364 51.70 -20.20 26.01
N LEU A 365 51.06 -21.04 25.20
CA LEU A 365 50.09 -22.05 25.64
C LEU A 365 50.64 -22.94 26.76
N HIS A 366 51.94 -23.29 26.71
CA HIS A 366 52.58 -24.15 27.71
C HIS A 366 52.74 -23.48 29.09
N PHE A 367 52.83 -22.15 29.13
CA PHE A 367 53.04 -21.41 30.39
C PHE A 367 51.74 -21.13 31.15
N LEU A 368 50.60 -21.16 30.46
CA LEU A 368 49.27 -20.99 31.07
C LEU A 368 48.75 -22.29 31.71
N LEU A 369 49.37 -23.44 31.43
CA LEU A 369 48.88 -24.76 31.80
C LEU A 369 49.82 -25.45 32.80
N SER A 370 49.77 -25.05 34.08
CA SER A 370 50.52 -25.73 35.16
C SER A 370 49.94 -27.10 35.54
N LYS A 371 48.73 -27.43 35.06
CA LYS A 371 48.07 -28.73 35.18
C LYS A 371 47.49 -29.14 33.82
N PRO A 372 47.44 -30.44 33.50
CA PRO A 372 46.79 -30.90 32.28
C PRO A 372 45.30 -30.51 32.30
N ILE A 373 44.89 -29.66 31.36
CA ILE A 373 43.50 -29.32 31.06
C ILE A 373 43.14 -30.02 29.75
N HIS A 374 41.92 -30.54 29.64
CA HIS A 374 41.46 -31.17 28.41
C HIS A 374 41.35 -30.12 27.30
N ARG A 375 41.85 -30.43 26.09
CA ARG A 375 41.94 -29.45 24.98
C ARG A 375 40.58 -28.83 24.63
N GLY A 376 39.50 -29.62 24.72
CA GLY A 376 38.13 -29.14 24.48
C GLY A 376 37.63 -28.13 25.52
N GLU A 377 37.97 -28.30 26.80
CA GLU A 377 37.55 -27.36 27.86
C GLU A 377 38.22 -26.00 27.68
N PHE A 378 39.51 -25.98 27.31
CA PHE A 378 40.24 -24.75 27.05
C PHE A 378 39.63 -23.94 25.88
N ILE A 379 39.28 -24.61 24.78
CA ILE A 379 38.67 -23.98 23.60
C ILE A 379 37.28 -23.42 23.95
N LEU A 380 36.49 -24.18 24.72
CA LEU A 380 35.18 -23.75 25.17
C LEU A 380 35.26 -22.48 26.02
N TYR A 381 36.16 -22.42 27.00
CA TYR A 381 36.31 -21.23 27.86
C TYR A 381 36.80 -20.00 27.09
N ARG A 382 37.65 -20.19 26.08
CA ARG A 382 38.03 -19.11 25.15
C ARG A 382 36.85 -18.62 24.32
N LEU A 383 36.07 -19.54 23.76
CA LEU A 383 34.88 -19.20 23.00
C LEU A 383 33.87 -18.43 23.86
N LEU A 384 33.68 -18.83 25.12
CA LEU A 384 32.83 -18.12 26.07
C LEU A 384 33.36 -16.71 26.40
N GLY A 385 34.68 -16.54 26.55
CA GLY A 385 35.27 -15.22 26.77
C GLY A 385 35.18 -14.30 25.55
N TYR A 386 35.30 -14.85 24.35
CA TYR A 386 35.00 -14.16 23.10
C TYR A 386 33.53 -13.74 23.03
N LEU A 387 32.61 -14.68 23.27
CA LEU A 387 31.17 -14.44 23.22
C LEU A 387 30.73 -13.41 24.25
N ALA A 388 31.30 -13.39 25.45
CA ALA A 388 30.96 -12.40 26.47
C ALA A 388 31.18 -10.96 25.98
N ILE A 389 32.22 -10.70 25.19
CA ILE A 389 32.47 -9.37 24.62
C ILE A 389 31.60 -9.12 23.40
N VAL A 390 31.59 -10.05 22.44
CA VAL A 390 30.95 -9.78 21.15
C VAL A 390 29.43 -9.84 21.24
N ALA A 391 28.87 -10.79 22.01
CA ALA A 391 27.43 -10.86 22.23
C ALA A 391 26.92 -9.63 22.98
N SER A 392 27.63 -9.18 24.04
CA SER A 392 27.24 -7.97 24.76
C SER A 392 27.30 -6.73 23.87
N TYR A 393 28.34 -6.62 23.03
CA TYR A 393 28.43 -5.55 22.04
C TYR A 393 27.24 -5.55 21.08
N VAL A 394 26.91 -6.70 20.47
CA VAL A 394 25.83 -6.79 19.48
C VAL A 394 24.46 -6.56 20.10
N ILE A 395 24.20 -7.10 21.30
CA ILE A 395 22.94 -6.87 22.02
C ILE A 395 22.79 -5.39 22.37
N VAL A 396 23.84 -4.75 22.90
CA VAL A 396 23.79 -3.32 23.22
C VAL A 396 23.59 -2.50 21.95
N LEU A 397 24.27 -2.83 20.85
CA LEU A 397 24.09 -2.14 19.57
C LEU A 397 22.66 -2.31 19.05
N ALA A 398 22.12 -3.53 19.04
CA ALA A 398 20.75 -3.80 18.61
C ALA A 398 19.71 -3.04 19.45
N LEU A 399 19.90 -2.97 20.78
CA LEU A 399 19.01 -2.21 21.66
C LEU A 399 19.15 -0.70 21.45
N VAL A 400 20.35 -0.17 21.22
CA VAL A 400 20.53 1.26 20.93
C VAL A 400 19.86 1.64 19.61
N VAL A 401 20.06 0.85 18.56
CA VAL A 401 19.40 1.06 17.27
C VAL A 401 17.89 0.92 17.42
N GLY A 402 17.43 -0.11 18.14
CA GLY A 402 16.02 -0.32 18.40
C GLY A 402 15.36 0.79 19.22
N LEU A 403 16.07 1.39 20.18
CA LEU A 403 15.59 2.57 20.89
C LEU A 403 15.42 3.77 19.94
N ILE A 404 16.36 3.97 19.01
CA ILE A 404 16.30 5.06 18.04
C ILE A 404 15.14 4.83 17.05
N THR A 405 15.02 3.64 16.47
CA THR A 405 13.93 3.34 15.53
C THR A 405 12.58 3.37 16.22
N ALA A 406 12.46 2.87 17.44
CA ALA A 406 11.19 2.91 18.19
C ALA A 406 10.74 4.33 18.56
N THR A 407 11.66 5.30 18.67
CA THR A 407 11.34 6.72 18.88
C THR A 407 11.04 7.50 17.60
N LEU A 408 11.50 6.99 16.46
CA LEU A 408 11.39 7.64 15.15
C LEU A 408 10.52 6.82 14.20
N GLY A 409 9.82 5.81 14.71
CA GLY A 409 8.91 4.99 13.93
C GLY A 409 7.66 5.79 13.59
N PRO A 410 7.01 5.48 12.46
CA PRO A 410 5.72 6.05 12.11
C PRO A 410 4.65 5.68 13.14
N GLY A 411 3.70 6.59 13.36
CA GLY A 411 2.55 6.41 14.24
C GLY A 411 2.40 7.50 15.32
N ASP A 412 1.21 7.57 15.92
CA ASP A 412 0.85 8.60 16.91
C ASP A 412 1.51 8.43 18.28
N GLN A 413 2.12 7.27 18.51
CA GLN A 413 2.75 6.94 19.78
C GLN A 413 4.17 7.50 19.84
N PHE A 414 4.50 8.22 20.91
CA PHE A 414 5.86 8.74 21.14
C PHE A 414 6.94 7.64 21.21
N PHE A 415 6.57 6.40 21.54
CA PHE A 415 7.50 5.28 21.61
C PHE A 415 6.82 3.96 21.28
N ARG A 416 7.34 3.27 20.26
CA ARG A 416 6.79 2.03 19.73
C ARG A 416 7.42 0.80 20.38
N PHE A 417 6.68 0.17 21.30
CA PHE A 417 7.18 -0.98 22.07
C PHE A 417 7.20 -2.29 21.25
N SER A 418 6.43 -2.39 20.16
CA SER A 418 6.36 -3.58 19.30
C SER A 418 7.67 -3.87 18.56
N ASP A 419 8.53 -2.86 18.36
CA ASP A 419 9.80 -3.04 17.64
C ASP A 419 10.91 -3.63 18.52
N LEU A 420 10.82 -3.44 19.85
CA LEU A 420 11.86 -3.88 20.78
C LEU A 420 12.04 -5.41 20.81
N PRO A 421 10.99 -6.25 20.81
CA PRO A 421 11.11 -7.69 20.64
C PRO A 421 11.85 -8.09 19.37
N VAL A 422 11.61 -7.41 18.24
CA VAL A 422 12.29 -7.68 16.96
C VAL A 422 13.79 -7.39 17.09
N TRP A 423 14.15 -6.22 17.59
CA TRP A 423 15.56 -5.85 17.81
C TRP A 423 16.28 -6.77 18.80
N LEU A 424 15.62 -7.16 19.89
CA LEU A 424 16.16 -8.14 20.83
C LEU A 424 16.37 -9.49 20.13
N GLY A 425 15.41 -9.94 19.33
CA GLY A 425 15.50 -11.16 18.57
C GLY A 425 16.62 -11.14 17.52
N ILE A 426 16.81 -10.03 16.81
CA ILE A 426 17.96 -9.80 15.91
C ILE A 426 19.28 -9.92 16.69
N GLY A 427 19.38 -9.29 17.86
CA GLY A 427 20.56 -9.36 18.72
C GLY A 427 20.87 -10.78 19.22
N ILE A 428 19.85 -11.53 19.63
CA ILE A 428 19.98 -12.94 20.03
C ILE A 428 20.38 -13.82 18.84
N SER A 429 19.76 -13.61 17.68
CA SER A 429 20.06 -14.37 16.46
C SER A 429 21.49 -14.17 16.00
N THR A 430 21.94 -12.92 16.00
CA THR A 430 23.32 -12.58 15.71
C THR A 430 24.27 -13.20 16.74
N THR A 431 23.88 -13.27 18.02
CA THR A 431 24.69 -13.94 19.05
C THR A 431 24.89 -15.43 18.75
N PHE A 432 23.85 -16.13 18.26
CA PHE A 432 23.99 -17.53 17.84
C PHE A 432 24.90 -17.68 16.62
N VAL A 433 24.80 -16.78 15.65
CA VAL A 433 25.70 -16.73 14.49
C VAL A 433 27.16 -16.52 14.92
N LEU A 434 27.39 -15.56 15.81
CA LEU A 434 28.70 -15.29 16.38
C LEU A 434 29.26 -16.48 17.15
N ALA A 435 28.41 -17.27 17.82
CA ALA A 435 28.81 -18.50 18.50
C ALA A 435 29.20 -19.59 17.49
N ALA A 436 28.38 -19.78 16.45
CA ALA A 436 28.62 -20.77 15.41
C ALA A 436 29.91 -20.46 14.62
N TYR A 437 30.01 -19.27 14.01
CA TYR A 437 31.22 -18.86 13.28
C TYR A 437 32.42 -18.65 14.19
N GLY A 438 32.21 -18.16 15.41
CA GLY A 438 33.25 -18.06 16.42
C GLY A 438 33.88 -19.41 16.72
N ALA A 439 33.07 -20.45 16.91
CA ALA A 439 33.54 -21.82 17.13
C ALA A 439 34.24 -22.38 15.88
N LEU A 440 33.66 -22.17 14.69
CA LEU A 440 34.16 -22.69 13.42
C LEU A 440 35.54 -22.10 13.09
N PHE A 441 35.69 -20.78 13.13
CA PHE A 441 36.94 -20.10 12.82
C PHE A 441 38.02 -20.33 13.87
N ASN A 442 37.65 -20.42 15.15
CA ASN A 442 38.59 -20.79 16.20
C ASN A 442 39.14 -22.22 15.98
N THR A 443 38.24 -23.16 15.65
CA THR A 443 38.61 -24.56 15.38
C THR A 443 39.50 -24.68 14.14
N MET A 444 39.20 -23.94 13.07
CA MET A 444 40.03 -23.94 11.86
C MET A 444 41.41 -23.30 12.09
N GLY A 445 41.47 -22.23 12.90
CA GLY A 445 42.73 -21.62 13.33
C GLY A 445 43.62 -22.57 14.14
N LEU A 446 43.00 -23.49 14.90
CA LEU A 446 43.68 -24.53 15.67
C LEU A 446 44.19 -25.69 14.82
N ILE A 447 43.36 -26.19 13.90
CA ILE A 447 43.72 -27.34 13.05
C ILE A 447 44.89 -27.00 12.14
N SER A 448 44.90 -25.77 11.59
CA SER A 448 45.95 -25.33 10.67
C SER A 448 46.39 -23.90 10.98
N PRO A 449 47.42 -23.68 11.81
CA PRO A 449 47.90 -22.34 12.15
C PRO A 449 48.37 -21.53 10.92
N LYS A 450 48.89 -22.21 9.90
CA LYS A 450 49.40 -21.57 8.67
C LYS A 450 48.34 -21.36 7.59
N TYR A 451 47.42 -22.32 7.40
CA TYR A 451 46.44 -22.27 6.30
C TYR A 451 45.00 -22.02 6.75
N GLY A 452 44.71 -22.08 8.05
CA GLY A 452 43.37 -21.93 8.61
C GLY A 452 42.70 -20.62 8.19
N VAL A 453 43.47 -19.53 8.12
CA VAL A 453 42.96 -18.22 7.65
C VAL A 453 42.39 -18.29 6.23
N TYR A 454 43.08 -18.96 5.30
CA TYR A 454 42.61 -19.06 3.92
C TYR A 454 41.32 -19.88 3.82
N PHE A 455 41.20 -20.95 4.61
CA PHE A 455 39.94 -21.69 4.70
C PHE A 455 38.81 -20.86 5.30
N CYS A 456 39.08 -20.06 6.34
CA CYS A 456 38.08 -19.15 6.91
C CYS A 456 37.63 -18.09 5.90
N ILE A 457 38.53 -17.57 5.07
CA ILE A 457 38.18 -16.60 4.02
C ILE A 457 37.31 -17.25 2.95
N ILE A 458 37.69 -18.44 2.45
CA ILE A 458 36.90 -19.17 1.44
C ILE A 458 35.50 -19.49 2.00
N PHE A 459 35.44 -19.95 3.25
CA PHE A 459 34.18 -20.23 3.92
C PHE A 459 33.36 -18.95 4.14
N GLY A 460 34.00 -17.83 4.52
CA GLY A 460 33.33 -16.54 4.64
C GLY A 460 32.73 -16.06 3.31
N ILE A 461 33.44 -16.23 2.19
CA ILE A 461 32.91 -15.91 0.86
C ILE A 461 31.72 -16.82 0.53
N TRP A 462 31.84 -18.12 0.81
CA TRP A 462 30.74 -19.07 0.63
C TRP A 462 29.49 -18.67 1.44
N GLU A 463 29.65 -18.38 2.72
CA GLU A 463 28.55 -17.98 3.60
C GLU A 463 27.92 -16.64 3.16
N PHE A 464 28.72 -15.68 2.71
CA PHE A 464 28.21 -14.43 2.15
C PHE A 464 27.36 -14.66 0.88
N MET A 465 27.82 -15.53 -0.02
CA MET A 465 27.07 -15.90 -1.23
C MET A 465 25.76 -16.63 -0.87
N MET A 466 25.81 -17.59 0.05
CA MET A 466 24.61 -18.32 0.49
C MET A 466 23.61 -17.44 1.22
N GLY A 467 24.09 -16.48 2.01
CA GLY A 467 23.24 -15.45 2.63
C GLY A 467 22.51 -14.62 1.58
N THR A 468 23.22 -14.16 0.55
CA THR A 468 22.62 -13.41 -0.56
C THR A 468 21.57 -14.24 -1.31
N PHE A 469 21.87 -15.52 -1.59
CA PHE A 469 20.90 -16.41 -2.24
C PHE A 469 19.66 -16.67 -1.38
N SER A 470 19.81 -16.74 -0.05
CA SER A 470 18.66 -16.93 0.86
C SER A 470 17.69 -15.76 0.85
N ILE A 471 18.18 -14.54 0.54
CA ILE A 471 17.34 -13.35 0.41
C ILE A 471 16.60 -13.34 -0.92
N ILE A 472 17.29 -13.70 -2.01
CA ILE A 472 16.68 -13.71 -3.36
C ILE A 472 15.65 -14.85 -3.48
N ASN A 473 15.97 -16.03 -2.96
CA ASN A 473 15.07 -17.16 -2.99
C ASN A 473 15.31 -18.09 -1.78
N PRO A 474 14.42 -18.08 -0.78
CA PRO A 474 14.58 -18.89 0.43
C PRO A 474 14.40 -20.40 0.16
N ASN A 475 13.74 -20.79 -0.94
CA ASN A 475 13.42 -22.18 -1.25
C ASN A 475 14.59 -22.96 -1.88
N TRP A 476 15.72 -22.31 -2.14
CA TRP A 476 16.88 -22.98 -2.71
C TRP A 476 17.55 -23.89 -1.68
N THR A 477 17.47 -25.20 -1.92
CA THR A 477 18.02 -26.24 -1.04
C THR A 477 19.52 -26.10 -0.76
N VAL A 478 20.29 -25.53 -1.70
CA VAL A 478 21.73 -25.29 -1.52
C VAL A 478 22.01 -24.29 -0.39
N SER A 479 21.15 -23.29 -0.22
CA SER A 479 21.31 -22.27 0.81
C SER A 479 21.14 -22.84 2.24
N SER A 480 20.32 -23.89 2.39
CA SER A 480 20.04 -24.54 3.69
C SER A 480 21.26 -25.14 4.40
N ILE A 481 22.37 -25.33 3.68
CA ILE A 481 23.63 -25.83 4.25
C ILE A 481 24.37 -24.72 5.03
N SER A 482 24.08 -23.45 4.73
CA SER A 482 24.74 -22.29 5.34
C SER A 482 24.20 -21.97 6.73
N ILE A 483 25.09 -21.51 7.61
CA ILE A 483 24.70 -20.99 8.94
C ILE A 483 23.92 -19.67 8.78
N THR A 484 24.29 -18.84 7.81
CA THR A 484 23.60 -17.57 7.53
C THR A 484 22.14 -17.82 7.15
N HIS A 485 21.85 -18.85 6.34
CA HIS A 485 20.48 -19.19 5.96
C HIS A 485 19.57 -19.39 7.18
N TRP A 486 19.97 -20.26 8.11
CA TRP A 486 19.18 -20.51 9.33
C TRP A 486 19.02 -19.28 10.22
N ALA A 487 20.03 -18.40 10.23
CA ALA A 487 19.95 -17.17 10.99
C ALA A 487 18.97 -16.15 10.38
N LEU A 488 18.91 -16.08 9.04
CA LEU A 488 17.92 -15.27 8.33
C LEU A 488 16.49 -15.80 8.58
N GLN A 489 16.29 -17.12 8.51
CA GLN A 489 15.01 -17.75 8.81
C GLN A 489 14.55 -17.52 10.25
N MET A 490 15.51 -17.44 11.19
CA MET A 490 15.18 -17.13 12.58
C MET A 490 14.73 -15.68 12.76
N ILE A 491 15.29 -14.72 12.02
CA ILE A 491 14.78 -13.35 11.99
C ILE A 491 13.36 -13.34 11.43
N ASP A 492 13.10 -14.05 10.34
CA ASP A 492 11.75 -14.12 9.76
C ASP A 492 10.73 -14.68 10.76
N ALA A 493 11.08 -15.75 11.46
CA ALA A 493 10.23 -16.29 12.53
C ALA A 493 10.01 -15.29 13.68
N ILE A 494 11.03 -14.52 14.08
CA ILE A 494 10.90 -13.49 15.12
C ILE A 494 9.99 -12.35 14.67
N VAL A 495 10.14 -11.90 13.42
CA VAL A 495 9.32 -10.84 12.82
C VAL A 495 7.86 -11.27 12.83
N LEU A 496 7.54 -12.47 12.34
CA LEU A 496 6.17 -12.98 12.34
C LEU A 496 5.58 -13.18 13.76
N MET A 497 6.43 -13.44 14.76
CA MET A 497 5.98 -13.52 16.15
C MET A 497 5.71 -12.14 16.79
N ALA A 498 6.44 -11.10 16.37
CA ALA A 498 6.35 -9.77 16.95
C ALA A 498 5.36 -8.85 16.19
N TRP A 499 5.32 -9.00 14.87
CA TRP A 499 4.47 -8.30 13.92
C TRP A 499 3.72 -9.33 13.06
N PRO A 500 2.67 -9.97 13.62
CA PRO A 500 1.93 -11.03 12.93
C PRO A 500 1.24 -10.54 11.65
N ASP A 501 0.93 -9.24 11.59
CA ASP A 501 0.33 -8.54 10.47
C ASP A 501 1.33 -8.23 9.33
N THR A 502 2.63 -8.52 9.46
CA THR A 502 3.62 -8.20 8.41
C THR A 502 3.30 -8.83 7.05
N LEU A 503 2.68 -10.01 7.05
CA LEU A 503 2.23 -10.64 5.81
C LEU A 503 1.06 -9.87 5.18
N GLN A 504 0.13 -9.37 6.00
CA GLN A 504 -0.99 -8.56 5.54
C GLN A 504 -0.53 -7.28 4.84
N TRP A 505 0.44 -6.56 5.42
CA TRP A 505 1.02 -5.37 4.78
C TRP A 505 1.64 -5.69 3.41
N ALA A 506 2.25 -6.87 3.25
CA ALA A 506 2.82 -7.28 1.98
C ALA A 506 1.73 -7.59 0.93
N GLU A 507 0.65 -8.26 1.32
CA GLU A 507 -0.47 -8.56 0.41
C GLU A 507 -1.23 -7.30 -0.02
N ILE A 508 -1.44 -6.36 0.90
CA ILE A 508 -2.08 -5.07 0.58
C ILE A 508 -1.30 -4.35 -0.53
N GLY A 509 0.03 -4.29 -0.42
CA GLY A 509 0.87 -3.66 -1.44
C GLY A 509 1.09 -4.47 -2.72
N GLU A 510 0.56 -5.70 -2.81
CA GLU A 510 0.42 -6.40 -4.10
C GLU A 510 -0.95 -6.15 -4.74
N ALA A 511 -1.94 -5.73 -3.96
CA ALA A 511 -3.31 -5.57 -4.41
C ALA A 511 -3.64 -4.16 -4.90
N PHE A 512 -3.01 -3.15 -4.32
CA PHE A 512 -2.91 -1.76 -4.81
C PHE A 512 -1.53 -1.58 -5.48
#